data_AF-A0A7C7SUA4-F1
#
_entry.id   AF-A0A7C7SUA4-F1
#
_cell.length_a   1.000
_cell.length_b   1.000
_cell.length_c   1.000
_cell.angle_alpha   90.00
_cell.angle_beta   90.00
_cell.angle_gamma   90.00
#
_symmetry.space_group_name_H-M   'P 1'
#
loop_
_entity.id
_entity.type
_entity.pdbx_description
1 polymer ?
#
loop_
_entity_poly.entity_id
_entity_poly.type
_entity_poly.pdbx_seq_one_letter_code
_entity_poly.pdbx_strand_id
1 'polypeptide(L)'
;MTCKQNTRQWSGLVVIAGLMTCIGCVGISNQLLYTFKDHKTDALFNDLQKKTVAVVVTSGSGYAREDPGGDVARKLSEMLDRNVKGIEIVNQYEVADWLDQNGLTDVKKLGIGVKADLVVSVEFTGLSFSDSSTIVKGRSDFTVSVFNVHTGKRVFFQEEIEHEYPKNGPAGHSRRKFRGLYTSILASHIARYFYAHPIDELYGNDARAI
;
A
#
# COMPACT_ATOMS: atom_id res chain seq x y z
N MET A 1 36.04 -26.42 76.69
CA MET A 1 37.25 -25.72 76.21
C MET A 1 37.13 -25.45 74.71
N THR A 2 36.99 -24.16 74.37
CA THR A 2 37.53 -23.44 73.19
C THR A 2 37.33 -23.94 71.74
N CYS A 3 36.59 -23.11 70.98
CA CYS A 3 37.06 -22.31 69.84
C CYS A 3 37.40 -22.98 68.48
N LYS A 4 36.47 -22.85 67.51
CA LYS A 4 36.69 -22.55 66.06
C LYS A 4 35.31 -22.43 65.37
N GLN A 5 34.56 -21.33 65.53
CA GLN A 5 34.65 -20.08 64.76
C GLN A 5 35.09 -20.21 63.29
N ASN A 6 34.10 -20.06 62.41
CA ASN A 6 34.02 -18.89 61.54
C ASN A 6 35.11 -18.70 60.48
N THR A 7 35.00 -19.42 59.36
CA THR A 7 35.60 -19.00 58.07
C THR A 7 34.97 -19.68 56.84
N ARG A 8 34.28 -20.82 57.00
CA ARG A 8 33.84 -21.63 55.85
C ARG A 8 32.41 -21.38 55.37
N GLN A 9 31.60 -20.61 56.11
CA GLN A 9 30.21 -20.31 55.72
C GLN A 9 30.03 -18.96 55.01
N TRP A 10 31.02 -18.06 55.05
CA TRP A 10 30.97 -16.79 54.32
C TRP A 10 31.42 -16.90 52.85
N SER A 11 32.11 -17.97 52.45
CA SER A 11 32.53 -18.17 51.07
C SER A 11 31.42 -18.75 50.17
N GLY A 12 30.44 -19.45 50.75
CA GLY A 12 29.33 -20.05 49.99
C GLY A 12 28.23 -19.05 49.62
N LEU A 13 28.04 -18.01 50.42
CA LEU A 13 26.98 -17.02 50.24
C LEU A 13 27.33 -15.96 49.17
N VAL A 14 28.62 -15.73 48.90
CA VAL A 14 29.06 -14.80 47.85
C VAL A 14 28.98 -15.42 46.45
N VAL A 15 29.18 -16.74 46.31
CA VAL A 15 29.14 -17.42 45.01
C VAL A 15 27.70 -17.57 44.48
N ILE A 16 26.71 -17.72 45.37
CA ILE A 16 25.29 -17.82 44.97
C ILE A 16 24.73 -16.44 44.59
N ALA A 17 25.22 -15.35 45.18
CA ALA A 17 24.85 -13.99 44.79
C ALA A 17 25.46 -13.54 43.44
N GLY A 18 26.56 -14.16 43.01
CA GLY A 18 27.22 -13.86 41.73
C GLY A 18 26.56 -14.47 40.48
N LEU A 19 25.71 -15.49 40.64
CA LEU A 19 25.03 -16.16 39.53
C LEU A 19 23.68 -15.52 39.14
N MET A 20 23.16 -14.57 39.91
CA MET A 20 21.92 -13.85 39.60
C MET A 20 22.10 -12.61 38.71
N THR A 21 23.33 -12.24 38.34
CA THR A 21 23.56 -11.13 37.39
C THR A 21 23.59 -11.56 35.93
N CYS A 22 23.37 -12.85 35.63
CA CYS A 22 23.29 -13.37 34.26
C CYS A 22 21.85 -13.55 33.73
N ILE A 23 20.85 -12.91 34.36
CA ILE A 23 19.50 -12.78 33.78
C ILE A 23 19.39 -11.42 33.10
N GLY A 24 20.24 -11.21 32.09
CA GLY A 24 19.97 -10.27 31.00
C GLY A 24 18.92 -10.83 30.05
N CYS A 25 17.84 -11.43 30.57
CA CYS A 25 16.79 -12.06 29.75
C CYS A 25 15.70 -11.08 29.31
N VAL A 26 15.85 -9.78 29.57
CA VAL A 26 14.95 -8.74 29.07
C VAL A 26 15.06 -8.57 27.54
N GLY A 27 16.15 -9.05 26.92
CA GLY A 27 16.34 -8.99 25.47
C GLY A 27 15.51 -10.02 24.67
N ILE A 28 15.36 -11.25 25.19
CA ILE A 28 14.71 -12.34 24.43
C ILE A 28 13.18 -12.24 24.50
N SER A 29 12.63 -11.79 25.63
CA SER A 29 11.18 -11.56 25.77
C SER A 29 10.68 -10.41 24.89
N ASN A 30 11.48 -9.34 24.74
CA ASN A 30 11.14 -8.25 23.82
C ASN A 30 11.14 -8.70 22.35
N GLN A 31 12.03 -9.62 21.96
CA GLN A 31 12.09 -10.08 20.57
C GLN A 31 10.93 -11.04 20.21
N LEU A 32 10.45 -11.83 21.17
CA LEU A 32 9.24 -12.65 20.97
C LEU A 32 7.96 -11.80 20.88
N LEU A 33 7.83 -10.73 21.67
CA LEU A 33 6.70 -9.80 21.57
C LEU A 33 6.64 -9.07 20.22
N TYR A 34 7.80 -8.75 19.62
CA TYR A 34 7.87 -8.25 18.26
C TYR A 34 7.59 -9.32 17.18
N THR A 35 7.81 -10.60 17.45
CA THR A 35 7.59 -11.64 16.44
C THR A 35 6.11 -12.05 16.32
N PHE A 36 5.29 -11.81 17.34
CA PHE A 36 3.87 -12.19 17.38
C PHE A 36 2.88 -11.05 17.15
N LYS A 37 3.33 -9.80 17.06
CA LYS A 37 2.46 -8.71 16.61
C LYS A 37 2.34 -8.87 15.09
N ASP A 38 1.16 -9.28 14.60
CA ASP A 38 0.87 -9.36 13.16
C ASP A 38 1.16 -7.97 12.56
N HIS A 39 2.29 -7.81 11.87
CA HIS A 39 2.77 -6.52 11.33
C HIS A 39 1.99 -6.17 10.06
N LYS A 40 0.66 -6.20 10.14
CA LYS A 40 -0.23 -5.85 9.05
C LYS A 40 -0.90 -4.52 9.38
N THR A 41 -0.88 -3.63 8.41
CA THR A 41 -1.68 -2.42 8.46
C THR A 41 -3.07 -2.77 7.93
N ASP A 42 -4.09 -2.50 8.74
CA ASP A 42 -5.49 -2.70 8.34
C ASP A 42 -5.85 -1.80 7.17
N ALA A 43 -6.76 -2.26 6.30
CA ALA A 43 -7.23 -1.44 5.20
C ALA A 43 -8.08 -0.27 5.71
N LEU A 44 -7.95 0.88 5.05
CA LEU A 44 -8.78 2.05 5.32
C LEU A 44 -10.24 1.85 4.90
N PHE A 45 -10.49 0.99 3.91
CA PHE A 45 -11.81 0.68 3.40
C PHE A 45 -11.96 -0.81 3.02
N ASN A 46 -12.69 -1.56 3.83
CA ASN A 46 -12.86 -3.02 3.64
C ASN A 46 -14.18 -3.44 2.97
N ASP A 47 -15.08 -2.50 2.68
CA ASP A 47 -16.41 -2.78 2.12
C ASP A 47 -16.39 -3.02 0.60
N LEU A 48 -15.30 -3.59 0.06
CA LEU A 48 -15.23 -4.08 -1.33
C LEU A 48 -15.54 -5.58 -1.45
N GLN A 49 -15.54 -6.32 -0.34
CA GLN A 49 -15.71 -7.78 -0.36
C GLN A 49 -17.11 -8.18 -0.85
N LYS A 50 -17.18 -9.22 -1.69
CA LYS A 50 -18.46 -9.77 -2.22
C LYS A 50 -19.29 -8.75 -3.00
N LYS A 51 -18.65 -7.79 -3.65
CA LYS A 51 -19.30 -6.76 -4.47
C LYS A 51 -18.68 -6.73 -5.86
N THR A 52 -19.48 -6.29 -6.82
CA THR A 52 -18.99 -5.99 -8.16
C THR A 52 -18.41 -4.58 -8.17
N VAL A 53 -17.13 -4.43 -8.53
CA VAL A 53 -16.40 -3.18 -8.42
C VAL A 53 -15.85 -2.77 -9.78
N ALA A 54 -16.21 -1.57 -10.23
CA ALA A 54 -15.58 -0.93 -11.38
C ALA A 54 -14.45 -0.01 -10.90
N VAL A 55 -13.30 -0.07 -11.56
CA VAL A 55 -12.16 0.81 -11.29
C VAL A 55 -12.01 1.74 -12.47
N VAL A 56 -12.09 3.04 -12.20
CA VAL A 56 -11.84 4.11 -13.18
C VAL A 56 -10.67 4.96 -12.69
N VAL A 57 -9.76 5.23 -13.61
CA VAL A 57 -8.63 6.12 -13.36
C VAL A 57 -8.68 7.25 -14.38
N THR A 58 -8.63 8.48 -13.90
CA THR A 58 -8.54 9.68 -14.71
C THR A 58 -7.23 10.39 -14.47
N SER A 59 -6.70 11.01 -15.52
CA SER A 59 -5.64 12.00 -15.42
C SER A 59 -6.15 13.34 -15.94
N GLY A 60 -5.58 14.45 -15.47
CA GLY A 60 -5.88 15.78 -16.01
C GLY A 60 -5.67 15.93 -17.52
N SER A 61 -4.96 15.00 -18.17
CA SER A 61 -4.82 14.91 -19.63
C SER A 61 -5.97 14.21 -20.37
N GLY A 62 -6.99 13.73 -19.65
CA GLY A 62 -8.11 12.95 -20.20
C GLY A 62 -7.82 11.45 -20.30
N TYR A 63 -8.85 10.66 -20.62
CA TYR A 63 -8.77 9.21 -20.80
C TYR A 63 -8.17 8.89 -22.19
N ALA A 64 -6.84 8.92 -22.32
CA ALA A 64 -6.15 8.57 -23.56
C ALA A 64 -5.62 7.13 -23.50
N ARG A 65 -5.63 6.40 -24.62
CA ARG A 65 -5.14 5.01 -24.71
C ARG A 65 -3.65 4.82 -24.34
N GLU A 66 -2.87 5.91 -24.34
CA GLU A 66 -1.46 5.93 -23.91
C GLU A 66 -1.25 6.55 -22.52
N ASP A 67 -2.34 6.92 -21.84
CA ASP A 67 -2.34 7.50 -20.49
C ASP A 67 -1.79 6.48 -19.48
N PRO A 68 -0.75 6.81 -18.69
CA PRO A 68 -0.35 6.01 -17.54
C PRO A 68 -1.50 5.68 -16.57
N GLY A 69 -2.60 6.44 -16.57
CA GLY A 69 -3.82 6.12 -15.83
C GLY A 69 -4.41 4.73 -16.14
N GLY A 70 -4.45 4.33 -17.42
CA GLY A 70 -4.96 3.01 -17.81
C GLY A 70 -4.08 1.85 -17.31
N ASP A 71 -2.76 2.06 -17.28
CA ASP A 71 -1.81 1.09 -16.70
C ASP A 71 -2.00 0.97 -15.18
N VAL A 72 -2.29 2.07 -14.48
CA VAL A 72 -2.63 2.06 -13.04
C VAL A 72 -3.94 1.31 -12.82
N ALA A 73 -4.98 1.61 -13.61
CA ALA A 73 -6.31 1.01 -13.47
C ALA A 73 -6.26 -0.52 -13.57
N ARG A 74 -5.53 -1.03 -14.58
CA ARG A 74 -5.32 -2.46 -14.79
C ARG A 74 -4.57 -3.12 -13.64
N LYS A 75 -3.43 -2.54 -13.22
CA LYS A 75 -2.64 -3.10 -12.11
C LYS A 75 -3.39 -3.06 -10.79
N LEU A 76 -4.13 -1.99 -10.52
CA LEU A 76 -4.97 -1.85 -9.34
C LEU A 76 -6.09 -2.91 -9.35
N SER A 77 -6.77 -3.07 -10.48
CA SER A 77 -7.79 -4.11 -10.68
C SER A 77 -7.24 -5.50 -10.37
N GLU A 78 -6.08 -5.86 -10.94
CA GLU A 78 -5.41 -7.13 -10.68
C GLU A 78 -5.01 -7.31 -9.21
N MET A 79 -4.59 -6.25 -8.52
CA MET A 79 -4.24 -6.31 -7.10
C MET A 79 -5.48 -6.50 -6.22
N LEU A 80 -6.58 -5.82 -6.55
CA LEU A 80 -7.84 -5.96 -5.82
C LEU A 80 -8.41 -7.37 -6.00
N ASP A 81 -8.46 -7.87 -7.22
CA ASP A 81 -8.97 -9.22 -7.55
C ASP A 81 -8.23 -10.32 -6.77
N ARG A 82 -6.89 -10.19 -6.66
CA ARG A 82 -6.07 -11.17 -5.94
C ARG A 82 -6.18 -11.10 -4.42
N ASN A 83 -6.39 -9.91 -3.84
CA ASN A 83 -6.25 -9.70 -2.39
C ASN A 83 -7.58 -9.45 -1.65
N VAL A 84 -8.62 -8.99 -2.35
CA VAL A 84 -9.93 -8.74 -1.76
C VAL A 84 -10.81 -9.97 -1.93
N LYS A 85 -11.25 -10.55 -0.82
CA LYS A 85 -11.98 -11.82 -0.85
C LYS A 85 -13.35 -11.67 -1.52
N GLY A 86 -13.56 -12.42 -2.60
CA GLY A 86 -14.83 -12.53 -3.31
C GLY A 86 -15.24 -11.23 -4.00
N ILE A 87 -14.31 -10.31 -4.27
CA ILE A 87 -14.57 -9.18 -5.15
C ILE A 87 -14.80 -9.68 -6.57
N GLU A 88 -15.67 -9.02 -7.32
CA GLU A 88 -15.79 -9.21 -8.76
C GLU A 88 -15.37 -7.91 -9.45
N ILE A 89 -14.23 -7.92 -10.15
CA ILE A 89 -13.76 -6.72 -10.85
C ILE A 89 -14.38 -6.66 -12.24
N VAL A 90 -15.01 -5.53 -12.56
CA VAL A 90 -15.49 -5.25 -13.91
C VAL A 90 -14.31 -5.15 -14.87
N ASN A 91 -14.47 -5.75 -16.05
CA ASN A 91 -13.42 -5.74 -17.07
C ASN A 91 -13.07 -4.29 -17.47
N GLN A 92 -11.77 -3.98 -17.47
CA GLN A 92 -11.27 -2.65 -17.84
C GLN A 92 -11.66 -2.25 -19.28
N TYR A 93 -11.80 -3.20 -20.20
CA TYR A 93 -12.29 -2.93 -21.56
C TYR A 93 -13.76 -2.51 -21.56
N GLU A 94 -14.60 -3.11 -20.71
CA GLU A 94 -16.02 -2.73 -20.60
C GLU A 94 -16.16 -1.32 -20.01
N VAL A 95 -15.35 -0.99 -19.01
CA VAL A 95 -15.27 0.37 -18.44
C VAL A 95 -14.81 1.37 -19.50
N ALA A 96 -13.75 1.05 -20.25
CA ALA A 96 -13.23 1.89 -21.33
C ALA A 96 -14.27 2.13 -22.43
N ASP A 97 -14.88 1.05 -22.95
CA ASP A 97 -15.89 1.13 -24.01
C ASP A 97 -17.10 1.97 -23.57
N TRP A 98 -17.51 1.85 -22.31
CA TRP A 98 -18.59 2.67 -21.76
C TRP A 98 -18.20 4.14 -21.68
N LEU A 99 -16.97 4.44 -21.22
CA LEU A 99 -16.46 5.82 -21.11
C LEU A 99 -16.29 6.47 -22.48
N ASP A 100 -15.85 5.72 -23.49
CA ASP A 100 -15.70 6.23 -24.85
C ASP A 100 -17.05 6.65 -25.46
N GLN A 101 -18.14 5.96 -25.10
CA GLN A 101 -19.48 6.23 -25.60
C GLN A 101 -20.22 7.33 -24.82
N ASN A 102 -19.99 7.43 -23.51
CA ASN A 102 -20.81 8.27 -22.62
C ASN A 102 -20.04 9.44 -21.98
N GLY A 103 -18.71 9.40 -22.06
CA GLY A 103 -17.82 10.28 -21.29
C GLY A 103 -17.88 10.04 -19.78
N LEU A 104 -16.92 10.62 -19.06
CA LEU A 104 -16.95 10.61 -17.59
C LEU A 104 -17.72 11.82 -17.06
N THR A 105 -19.05 11.75 -17.11
CA THR A 105 -19.93 12.81 -16.60
C THR A 105 -20.53 12.49 -15.24
N ASP A 106 -20.84 11.22 -14.99
CA ASP A 106 -21.47 10.76 -13.75
C ASP A 106 -21.00 9.35 -13.40
N VAL A 107 -20.32 9.23 -12.26
CA VAL A 107 -19.79 7.97 -11.73
C VAL A 107 -20.92 6.96 -11.44
N LYS A 108 -22.10 7.45 -11.07
CA LYS A 108 -23.28 6.59 -10.87
C LYS A 108 -23.74 5.97 -12.18
N LYS A 109 -23.80 6.76 -13.26
CA LYS A 109 -24.17 6.25 -14.60
C LYS A 109 -23.16 5.22 -15.10
N LEU A 110 -21.86 5.47 -14.87
CA LEU A 110 -20.81 4.50 -15.17
C LEU A 110 -21.10 3.17 -14.45
N GLY A 111 -21.28 3.22 -13.13
CA GLY A 111 -21.55 2.03 -12.33
C GLY A 111 -22.80 1.26 -12.77
N ILE A 112 -23.89 1.96 -13.10
CA ILE A 112 -25.11 1.32 -13.65
C ILE A 112 -24.83 0.69 -15.01
N GLY A 113 -24.10 1.40 -15.88
CA GLY A 113 -23.77 0.98 -17.23
C GLY A 113 -22.96 -0.31 -17.29
N VAL A 114 -22.04 -0.48 -16.35
CA VAL A 114 -21.17 -1.66 -16.23
C VAL A 114 -21.61 -2.62 -15.12
N LYS A 115 -22.82 -2.43 -14.56
CA LYS A 115 -23.44 -3.26 -13.53
C LYS A 115 -22.58 -3.46 -12.26
N ALA A 116 -21.86 -2.42 -11.84
CA ALA A 116 -21.10 -2.42 -10.60
C ALA A 116 -21.95 -1.99 -9.39
N ASP A 117 -21.64 -2.54 -8.22
CA ASP A 117 -22.19 -2.09 -6.93
C ASP A 117 -21.44 -0.87 -6.40
N LEU A 118 -20.12 -0.85 -6.61
CA LEU A 118 -19.22 0.22 -6.22
C LEU A 118 -18.35 0.65 -7.40
N VAL A 119 -18.01 1.94 -7.43
CA VAL A 119 -17.01 2.48 -8.35
C VAL A 119 -15.85 3.06 -7.56
N VAL A 120 -14.65 2.52 -7.77
CA VAL A 120 -13.39 3.08 -7.28
C VAL A 120 -12.89 4.06 -8.34
N SER A 121 -12.87 5.34 -8.00
CA SER A 121 -12.35 6.42 -8.84
C SER A 121 -11.01 6.89 -8.31
N VAL A 122 -9.99 6.87 -9.17
CA VAL A 122 -8.69 7.47 -8.89
C VAL A 122 -8.48 8.62 -9.86
N GLU A 123 -8.35 9.83 -9.33
CA GLU A 123 -8.14 11.04 -10.13
C GLU A 123 -6.73 11.56 -9.91
N PHE A 124 -5.92 11.56 -10.96
CA PHE A 124 -4.58 12.16 -10.99
C PHE A 124 -4.66 13.62 -11.45
N THR A 125 -4.38 14.54 -10.54
CA THR A 125 -4.30 15.99 -10.83
C THR A 125 -2.97 16.37 -11.46
N GLY A 126 -1.91 15.64 -11.13
CA GLY A 126 -0.60 15.76 -11.75
C GLY A 126 0.05 14.40 -11.81
N LEU A 127 0.54 14.00 -12.98
CA LEU A 127 1.39 12.82 -13.13
C LEU A 127 2.52 13.18 -14.08
N SER A 128 3.72 13.28 -13.52
CA SER A 128 4.90 13.73 -14.24
C SER A 128 6.07 12.79 -14.03
N PHE A 129 6.88 12.69 -15.07
CA PHE A 129 8.17 12.01 -15.03
C PHE A 129 9.22 13.10 -15.27
N SER A 130 9.90 13.53 -14.21
CA SER A 130 10.96 14.53 -14.32
C SER A 130 12.17 13.91 -15.01
N ASP A 131 12.70 14.64 -16.00
CA ASP A 131 13.76 14.21 -16.91
C ASP A 131 14.88 15.25 -16.81
N SER A 132 15.67 15.15 -15.74
CA SER A 132 16.99 15.77 -15.74
C SER A 132 17.98 14.74 -16.30
N SER A 133 19.00 15.19 -17.04
CA SER A 133 19.93 14.37 -17.84
C SER A 133 20.65 13.23 -17.10
N THR A 134 20.44 13.07 -15.79
CA THR A 134 21.04 12.07 -14.91
C THR A 134 20.05 11.40 -13.94
N ILE A 135 18.78 11.84 -13.84
CA ILE A 135 17.84 11.38 -12.80
C ILE A 135 16.40 11.29 -13.36
N VAL A 136 15.83 10.07 -13.37
CA VAL A 136 14.40 9.86 -13.63
C VAL A 136 13.65 9.80 -12.29
N LYS A 137 12.64 10.65 -12.13
CA LYS A 137 11.73 10.67 -10.98
C LYS A 137 10.27 10.71 -11.42
N GLY A 138 9.40 10.04 -10.69
CA GLY A 138 7.95 10.09 -10.84
C GLY A 138 7.37 10.94 -9.73
N ARG A 139 6.49 11.87 -10.09
CA ARG A 139 5.71 12.65 -9.14
C ARG A 139 4.25 12.60 -9.52
N SER A 140 3.38 12.41 -8.53
CA SER A 140 1.96 12.47 -8.74
C SER A 140 1.16 12.94 -7.54
N ASP A 141 0.08 13.64 -7.83
CA ASP A 141 -0.97 13.98 -6.88
C ASP A 141 -2.22 13.23 -7.30
N PHE A 142 -2.88 12.57 -6.35
CA PHE A 142 -4.07 11.80 -6.67
C PHE A 142 -5.10 11.77 -5.55
N THR A 143 -6.36 11.65 -5.97
CA THR A 143 -7.50 11.45 -5.08
C THR A 143 -8.12 10.09 -5.35
N VAL A 144 -8.37 9.33 -4.30
CA VAL A 144 -9.09 8.05 -4.35
C VAL A 144 -10.46 8.23 -3.72
N SER A 145 -11.50 7.88 -4.46
CA SER A 145 -12.88 7.91 -3.99
C SER A 145 -13.57 6.59 -4.27
N VAL A 146 -14.41 6.12 -3.36
CA VAL A 146 -15.34 5.01 -3.64
C VAL A 146 -16.76 5.52 -3.61
N PHE A 147 -17.52 5.22 -4.64
CA PHE A 147 -18.93 5.59 -4.77
C PHE A 147 -19.80 4.35 -4.72
N ASN A 148 -20.87 4.42 -3.93
CA ASN A 148 -21.91 3.39 -3.93
C ASN A 148 -22.92 3.71 -5.03
N VAL A 149 -23.06 2.82 -6.00
CA VAL A 149 -23.87 3.04 -7.21
C VAL A 149 -25.36 3.14 -6.88
N HIS A 150 -25.83 2.31 -5.94
CA HIS A 150 -27.23 2.28 -5.51
C HIS A 150 -27.67 3.61 -4.88
N THR A 151 -26.84 4.16 -4.00
CA THR A 151 -27.14 5.40 -3.27
C THR A 151 -26.65 6.66 -3.98
N GLY A 152 -25.69 6.54 -4.91
CA GLY A 152 -24.98 7.67 -5.51
C GLY A 152 -24.04 8.41 -4.55
N LYS A 153 -23.82 7.89 -3.33
CA LYS A 153 -23.00 8.56 -2.31
C LYS A 153 -21.55 8.12 -2.41
N ARG A 154 -20.64 9.06 -2.14
CA ARG A 154 -19.23 8.75 -1.87
C ARG A 154 -19.12 8.13 -0.48
N VAL A 155 -18.65 6.89 -0.42
CA VAL A 155 -18.51 6.09 0.82
C VAL A 155 -17.06 6.03 1.31
N PHE A 156 -16.10 6.43 0.49
CA PHE A 156 -14.69 6.57 0.86
C PHE A 156 -14.07 7.74 0.10
N PHE A 157 -13.15 8.44 0.76
CA PHE A 157 -12.38 9.53 0.19
C PHE A 157 -11.01 9.57 0.85
N GLN A 158 -9.96 9.55 0.04
CA GLN A 158 -8.59 9.76 0.46
C GLN A 158 -7.89 10.63 -0.57
N GLU A 159 -7.24 11.68 -0.11
CA GLU A 159 -6.43 12.56 -0.95
C GLU A 159 -4.96 12.33 -0.56
N GLU A 160 -4.11 12.20 -1.58
CA GLU A 160 -2.66 12.11 -1.43
C GLU A 160 -2.02 13.25 -2.24
N ILE A 161 -1.30 14.12 -1.53
CA ILE A 161 -0.62 15.28 -2.10
C ILE A 161 0.87 14.94 -2.16
N GLU A 162 1.44 15.02 -3.36
CA GLU A 162 2.87 14.89 -3.62
C GLU A 162 3.45 13.49 -3.31
N HIS A 163 2.95 12.47 -4.02
CA HIS A 163 3.62 11.18 -4.07
C HIS A 163 4.83 11.26 -5.01
N GLU A 164 6.04 11.06 -4.47
CA GLU A 164 7.29 11.07 -5.25
C GLU A 164 8.05 9.74 -5.11
N TYR A 165 8.61 9.27 -6.22
CA TYR A 165 9.53 8.14 -6.24
C TYR A 165 10.62 8.31 -7.30
N PRO A 166 11.86 7.86 -7.05
CA PRO A 166 12.40 7.49 -5.74
C PRO A 166 12.60 8.72 -4.84
N LYS A 167 12.45 8.53 -3.52
CA LYS A 167 12.70 9.57 -2.52
C LYS A 167 14.20 9.93 -2.42
N ASN A 168 15.06 8.92 -2.60
CA ASN A 168 16.52 9.05 -2.48
C ASN A 168 17.22 8.68 -3.79
N GLY A 169 17.96 9.62 -4.38
CA GLY A 169 18.81 9.39 -5.54
C GLY A 169 18.08 9.16 -6.87
N PRO A 170 18.80 9.12 -8.01
CA PRO A 170 18.23 8.79 -9.31
C PRO A 170 17.91 7.32 -9.50
N ALA A 171 16.80 7.02 -10.18
CA ALA A 171 16.60 5.69 -10.73
C ALA A 171 17.47 5.49 -11.97
N GLY A 172 18.32 4.45 -11.98
CA GLY A 172 19.20 4.08 -13.10
C GLY A 172 18.48 3.41 -14.28
N HIS A 173 17.18 3.68 -14.47
CA HIS A 173 16.35 3.00 -15.46
C HIS A 173 16.05 3.87 -16.67
N SER A 174 15.93 3.24 -17.85
CA SER A 174 15.33 3.90 -19.02
C SER A 174 13.91 4.41 -18.69
N ARG A 175 13.51 5.55 -19.24
CA ARG A 175 12.19 6.17 -19.02
C ARG A 175 11.01 5.19 -19.15
N ARG A 176 11.02 4.30 -20.16
CA ARG A 176 9.97 3.29 -20.36
C ARG A 176 9.89 2.27 -19.21
N LYS A 177 11.04 1.78 -18.74
CA LYS A 177 11.11 0.87 -17.57
C LYS A 177 10.66 1.59 -16.30
N PHE A 178 11.12 2.84 -16.12
CA PHE A 178 10.74 3.64 -14.96
C PHE A 178 9.25 3.94 -14.91
N ARG A 179 8.61 4.29 -16.04
CA ARG A 179 7.15 4.47 -16.13
C ARG A 179 6.42 3.23 -15.61
N GLY A 180 6.76 2.05 -16.13
CA GLY A 180 6.13 0.80 -15.70
C GLY A 180 6.35 0.48 -14.22
N LEU A 181 7.54 0.78 -13.69
CA LEU A 181 7.85 0.65 -12.27
C LEU A 181 6.99 1.61 -11.43
N TYR A 182 6.99 2.90 -11.76
CA TYR A 182 6.26 3.92 -11.01
C TYR A 182 4.75 3.66 -11.01
N THR A 183 4.17 3.30 -12.15
CA THR A 183 2.76 2.90 -12.23
C THR A 183 2.45 1.69 -11.33
N SER A 184 3.39 0.73 -11.22
CA SER A 184 3.21 -0.41 -10.31
C SER A 184 3.28 -0.02 -8.84
N ILE A 185 4.14 0.93 -8.50
CA ILE A 185 4.24 1.49 -7.15
C ILE A 185 2.96 2.24 -6.80
N LEU A 186 2.44 3.08 -7.70
CA LEU A 186 1.19 3.81 -7.48
C LEU A 186 0.00 2.86 -7.30
N ALA A 187 -0.15 1.88 -8.18
CA ALA A 187 -1.22 0.88 -8.05
C ALA A 187 -1.13 0.14 -6.71
N SER A 188 0.07 -0.27 -6.30
CA SER A 188 0.30 -0.92 -5.00
C SER A 188 -0.04 0.01 -3.83
N HIS A 189 0.38 1.27 -3.90
CA HIS A 189 0.10 2.26 -2.85
C HIS A 189 -1.40 2.49 -2.68
N ILE A 190 -2.15 2.64 -3.78
CA ILE A 190 -3.61 2.82 -3.75
C ILE A 190 -4.31 1.54 -3.27
N ALA A 191 -3.85 0.36 -3.71
CA ALA A 191 -4.44 -0.92 -3.36
C ALA A 191 -4.45 -1.19 -1.84
N ARG A 192 -3.45 -0.66 -1.12
CA ARG A 192 -3.33 -0.74 0.34
C ARG A 192 -4.47 -0.10 1.12
N TYR A 193 -5.23 0.81 0.50
CA TYR A 193 -6.43 1.35 1.11
C TYR A 193 -7.55 0.30 1.23
N PHE A 194 -7.48 -0.80 0.48
CA PHE A 194 -8.57 -1.73 0.30
C PHE A 194 -8.35 -3.14 0.86
N TYR A 195 -7.12 -3.49 1.24
CA TYR A 195 -6.81 -4.73 1.93
C TYR A 195 -5.61 -4.60 2.88
N ALA A 196 -5.54 -5.50 3.85
CA ALA A 196 -4.45 -5.56 4.81
C ALA A 196 -3.14 -5.97 4.14
N HIS A 197 -2.06 -5.25 4.43
CA HIS A 197 -0.75 -5.45 3.81
C HIS A 197 0.35 -5.46 4.89
N PRO A 198 1.45 -6.20 4.67
CA PRO A 198 2.55 -6.24 5.62
C PRO A 198 3.34 -4.93 5.61
N ILE A 199 3.85 -4.52 6.77
CA ILE A 199 4.52 -3.23 6.97
C ILE A 199 5.86 -3.14 6.22
N ASP A 200 6.52 -4.27 5.94
CA ASP A 200 7.83 -4.33 5.25
C ASP A 200 7.77 -3.86 3.78
N GLU A 201 6.63 -4.02 3.10
CA GLU A 201 6.43 -3.50 1.75
C GLU A 201 6.42 -1.96 1.67
N LEU A 202 6.28 -1.23 2.79
CA LEU A 202 6.45 0.23 2.82
C LEU A 202 7.91 0.63 2.57
N TYR A 203 8.86 -0.18 3.03
CA TYR A 203 10.30 0.11 2.97
C TYR A 203 10.99 -0.53 1.76
N GLY A 204 10.49 -1.68 1.28
CA GLY A 204 11.09 -2.40 0.15
C GLY A 204 11.00 -1.67 -1.19
N ASN A 205 10.06 -0.74 -1.36
CA ASN A 205 9.92 0.01 -2.61
C ASN A 205 11.09 0.97 -2.85
N ASP A 206 11.69 1.57 -1.81
CA ASP A 206 12.87 2.43 -1.97
C ASP A 206 14.10 1.65 -2.47
N ALA A 207 14.23 0.37 -2.11
CA ALA A 207 15.31 -0.50 -2.59
C ALA A 207 15.15 -0.93 -4.06
N ARG A 208 13.96 -0.77 -4.66
CA ARG A 208 13.70 -1.09 -6.08
C ARG A 208 14.16 0.01 -7.05
N ALA A 209 14.65 1.14 -6.52
CA ALA A 209 15.09 2.28 -7.30
C ALA A 209 16.55 2.15 -7.79
N ILE A 210 17.29 1.18 -7.23
CA ILE A 210 18.74 1.00 -7.39
C ILE A 210 19.03 0.10 -8.59
#